data_AF-A0A434NU88-F1
#
_entry.id   AF-A0A434NU88-F1
#
_cell.length_a   1.000
_cell.length_b   1.000
_cell.length_c   1.000
_cell.angle_alpha   90.00
_cell.angle_beta   90.00
_cell.angle_gamma   90.00
#
_symmetry.space_group_name_H-M   'P 1'
#
loop_
_entity.id
_entity.type
_entity.pdbx_description
1 polymer ?
#
loop_
_entity_poly.entity_id
_entity_poly.type
_entity_poly.pdbx_seq_one_letter_code
_entity_poly.pdbx_strand_id
1 'polypeptide(L)'
;AYASIVENIDIGGPAMIRASAKNHAYVAIVTDPEDYASVLNALEMNFGSLSLDFRKKLAAKAFARTASYDAAISGWFAEALEVEHPTWRAFGGRLDQVMRYGENPHQSAGFYVDGDKRPGVATARQLQGKQLSYNNINDTDAAFELVGEFDPGRSATVAIIKHANPCGVAEGASLKAAYAKAFACDPVSAFGGIVAMNRTLDAEAAEEIVKTFTEVIIAPGASEEAIGIVAAKKNLRLLVTGGLPDPRAAGSTVKSVSGGLLVQGRDNAVVDDLDLKVVTRRAPTPAEMADLKFAFRIAKHVKSNAIIYVRDGATVGIGAGQMSRVDSSRIAARKALDAAEAAGLAEPLTKNSVVASDAFFPFADGLLSAIEAGATAVIQPGGSMRDDDVIAAADAHGIAMVFTGVRHFRH
;
A
#
# COMPACT_ATOMS: atom_id res chain seq x y z
N ALA A 1 18.65 21.67 14.75
CA ALA A 1 17.58 21.36 13.77
C ALA A 1 16.53 22.48 13.74
N TYR A 2 15.83 22.77 14.84
CA TYR A 2 14.74 23.77 14.85
C TYR A 2 15.15 25.16 14.36
N ALA A 3 16.14 25.80 14.98
CA ALA A 3 16.56 27.15 14.62
C ALA A 3 17.02 27.28 13.15
N SER A 4 17.70 26.27 12.59
CA SER A 4 18.12 26.32 11.18
C SER A 4 16.95 26.19 10.22
N ILE A 5 15.91 25.42 10.55
CA ILE A 5 14.70 25.33 9.72
C ILE A 5 13.96 26.66 9.75
N VAL A 6 13.78 27.26 10.94
CA VAL A 6 13.16 28.58 11.09
C VAL A 6 13.92 29.65 10.27
N GLU A 7 15.25 29.63 10.30
CA GLU A 7 16.08 30.55 9.50
C GLU A 7 15.89 30.39 7.98
N ASN A 8 15.53 29.18 7.51
CA ASN A 8 15.28 28.90 6.09
C ASN A 8 13.82 29.17 5.67
N ILE A 9 12.97 29.66 6.58
CA ILE A 9 11.62 30.12 6.21
C ILE A 9 11.74 31.50 5.57
N ASP A 10 11.57 31.55 4.25
CA ASP A 10 11.65 32.77 3.46
C ASP A 10 10.39 33.62 3.67
N ILE A 11 10.61 34.87 4.08
CA ILE A 11 9.55 35.87 4.24
C ILE A 11 9.45 36.76 2.99
N GLY A 12 10.59 37.16 2.43
CA GLY A 12 10.68 38.12 1.34
C GLY A 12 10.22 37.55 0.00
N GLY A 13 10.67 36.34 -0.33
CA GLY A 13 10.31 35.65 -1.57
C GLY A 13 8.80 35.47 -1.71
N PRO A 14 8.11 34.79 -0.77
CA PRO A 14 6.65 34.65 -0.82
C PRO A 14 5.90 35.98 -0.84
N ALA A 15 6.37 37.02 -0.12
CA ALA A 15 5.77 38.34 -0.17
C ALA A 15 5.84 38.96 -1.57
N MET A 16 7.01 38.92 -2.22
CA MET A 16 7.21 39.41 -3.59
C MET A 16 6.41 38.61 -4.63
N ILE A 17 6.39 37.28 -4.49
CA ILE A 17 5.62 36.38 -5.36
C ILE A 17 4.13 36.73 -5.29
N ARG A 18 3.56 36.83 -4.08
CA ARG A 18 2.12 37.10 -3.90
C ARG A 18 1.75 38.51 -4.36
N ALA A 19 2.57 39.51 -4.08
CA ALA A 19 2.35 40.88 -4.56
C ALA A 19 2.35 40.95 -6.10
N SER A 20 3.30 40.27 -6.74
CA SER A 20 3.39 40.21 -8.20
C SER A 20 2.23 39.43 -8.82
N ALA A 21 1.89 38.27 -8.26
CA ALA A 21 0.76 37.45 -8.72
C ALA A 21 -0.59 38.20 -8.59
N LYS A 22 -0.81 38.95 -7.51
CA LYS A 22 -2.00 39.82 -7.36
C LYS A 22 -2.04 40.89 -8.46
N ASN A 23 -0.90 41.47 -8.82
CA ASN A 23 -0.77 42.54 -9.80
C ASN A 23 -0.53 42.04 -11.24
N HIS A 24 -0.95 40.81 -11.58
CA HIS A 24 -0.71 40.19 -12.89
C HIS A 24 -1.30 40.95 -14.10
N ALA A 25 -2.16 41.95 -13.87
CA ALA A 25 -2.58 42.88 -14.92
C ALA A 25 -1.39 43.67 -15.50
N TYR A 26 -0.35 43.91 -14.71
CA TYR A 26 0.78 44.78 -15.05
C TYR A 26 2.14 44.08 -15.01
N VAL A 27 2.31 43.05 -14.18
CA VAL A 27 3.59 42.34 -14.01
C VAL A 27 3.45 40.85 -14.28
N ALA A 28 4.51 40.21 -14.79
CA ALA A 28 4.59 38.75 -14.90
C ALA A 28 5.46 38.21 -13.76
N ILE A 29 5.04 37.09 -13.17
CA ILE A 29 5.77 36.41 -12.10
C ILE A 29 6.14 35.00 -12.56
N VAL A 30 7.40 34.61 -12.42
CA VAL A 30 7.85 33.25 -12.74
C VAL A 30 8.43 32.64 -11.47
N THR A 31 7.89 31.50 -11.06
CA THR A 31 8.27 30.82 -9.81
C THR A 31 8.94 29.47 -10.03
N ASP A 32 9.16 29.10 -11.29
CA ASP A 32 9.64 27.79 -11.71
C ASP A 32 10.54 27.94 -12.95
N PRO A 33 11.79 27.47 -12.90
CA PRO A 33 12.71 27.52 -14.04
C PRO A 33 12.17 26.81 -15.29
N GLU A 34 11.29 25.81 -15.15
CA GLU A 34 10.69 25.10 -16.29
C GLU A 34 9.84 26.03 -17.18
N ASP A 35 9.34 27.14 -16.64
CA ASP A 35 8.52 28.09 -17.40
C ASP A 35 9.36 29.03 -18.28
N TYR A 36 10.69 29.12 -18.09
CA TYR A 36 11.54 30.10 -18.76
C TYR A 36 11.44 30.02 -20.28
N ALA A 37 11.48 28.82 -20.86
CA ALA A 37 11.38 28.63 -22.31
C ALA A 37 10.03 29.14 -22.86
N SER A 38 8.93 28.86 -22.17
CA SER A 38 7.59 29.30 -22.58
C SER A 38 7.42 30.82 -22.48
N VAL A 39 8.03 31.44 -21.46
CA VAL A 39 8.03 32.89 -21.26
C VAL A 39 8.83 33.57 -22.37
N LEU A 40 10.04 33.09 -22.66
CA LEU A 40 10.90 33.64 -23.72
C LEU A 40 10.20 33.56 -25.08
N ASN A 41 9.64 32.39 -25.42
CA ASN A 41 8.89 32.21 -26.66
C ASN A 41 7.69 33.17 -26.75
N ALA A 42 6.91 33.31 -25.66
CA ALA A 42 5.78 34.22 -25.63
C ALA A 42 6.20 35.69 -25.81
N LEU A 43 7.34 36.10 -25.25
CA LEU A 43 7.90 37.44 -25.45
C LEU A 43 8.33 37.65 -26.90
N GLU A 44 9.03 36.69 -27.50
CA GLU A 44 9.47 36.75 -28.91
C GLU A 44 8.27 36.88 -29.87
N MET A 45 7.25 36.03 -29.67
CA MET A 45 6.06 36.03 -30.54
C MET A 45 5.19 37.29 -30.41
N ASN A 46 5.28 38.00 -29.28
CA ASN A 46 4.43 39.17 -29.00
C ASN A 46 5.27 40.46 -28.84
N PHE A 47 6.36 40.59 -29.59
CA PHE A 47 7.19 41.80 -29.66
C PHE A 47 7.63 42.34 -28.29
N GLY A 48 8.07 41.45 -27.40
CA GLY A 48 8.55 41.78 -26.05
C GLY A 48 7.45 41.92 -25.01
N SER A 49 6.20 41.56 -25.33
CA SER A 49 5.08 41.61 -24.39
C SER A 49 4.55 40.21 -24.04
N LEU A 50 3.87 40.10 -22.90
CA LEU A 50 3.09 38.92 -22.56
C LEU A 50 1.61 39.28 -22.63
N SER A 51 0.77 38.35 -23.06
CA SER A 51 -0.67 38.56 -22.99
C SER A 51 -1.17 38.55 -21.54
N LEU A 52 -2.31 39.20 -21.28
CA LEU A 52 -2.95 39.16 -19.97
C LEU A 52 -3.26 37.72 -19.53
N ASP A 53 -3.72 36.87 -20.45
CA ASP A 53 -4.06 35.49 -20.13
C ASP A 53 -2.84 34.65 -19.79
N PHE A 54 -1.68 34.91 -20.41
CA PHE A 54 -0.43 34.26 -20.02
C PHE A 54 -0.03 34.66 -18.59
N ARG A 55 -0.11 35.96 -18.25
CA ARG A 55 0.18 36.44 -16.90
C ARG A 55 -0.78 35.90 -15.84
N LYS A 56 -2.07 35.72 -16.17
CA LYS A 56 -3.04 35.07 -15.27
C LYS A 56 -2.64 33.63 -14.93
N LYS A 57 -2.18 32.86 -15.92
CA LYS A 57 -1.71 31.47 -15.70
C LYS A 57 -0.48 31.43 -14.78
N LEU A 58 0.49 32.31 -15.03
CA LEU A 58 1.66 32.48 -14.17
C LEU A 58 1.27 32.87 -12.73
N ALA A 59 0.33 33.79 -12.56
CA ALA A 59 -0.16 34.20 -11.25
C ALA A 59 -0.87 33.08 -10.50
N ALA A 60 -1.70 32.29 -11.18
CA ALA A 60 -2.35 31.11 -10.60
C ALA A 60 -1.31 30.08 -10.12
N LYS A 61 -0.28 29.80 -10.93
CA LYS A 61 0.84 28.92 -10.55
C LYS A 61 1.61 29.45 -9.34
N ALA A 62 1.84 30.77 -9.28
CA ALA A 62 2.52 31.42 -8.15
C ALA A 62 1.76 31.29 -6.81
N PHE A 63 0.43 31.46 -6.82
CA PHE A 63 -0.37 31.21 -5.61
C PHE A 63 -0.39 29.74 -5.21
N ALA A 64 -0.47 28.81 -6.17
CA ALA A 64 -0.37 27.38 -5.88
C ALA A 64 0.99 27.01 -5.27
N ARG A 65 2.09 27.59 -5.77
CA ARG A 65 3.44 27.38 -5.25
C ARG A 65 3.59 27.84 -3.81
N THR A 66 3.10 29.03 -3.49
CA THR A 66 3.15 29.58 -2.12
C THR A 66 2.23 28.82 -1.16
N ALA A 67 1.06 28.35 -1.63
CA ALA A 67 0.21 27.48 -0.82
C ALA A 67 0.88 26.15 -0.45
N SER A 68 1.56 25.49 -1.39
CA SER A 68 2.32 24.26 -1.09
C SER A 68 3.51 24.53 -0.15
N TYR A 69 4.15 25.69 -0.26
CA TYR A 69 5.23 26.11 0.64
C TYR A 69 4.75 26.29 2.09
N ASP A 70 3.67 27.05 2.29
CA ASP A 70 3.11 27.29 3.62
C ASP A 70 2.52 26.01 4.23
N ALA A 71 1.98 25.10 3.41
CA ALA A 71 1.53 23.78 3.87
C ALA A 71 2.70 22.94 4.43
N ALA A 72 3.87 22.96 3.79
CA ALA A 72 5.05 22.26 4.28
C ALA A 72 5.55 22.85 5.61
N ILE A 73 5.58 24.19 5.73
CA ILE A 73 5.93 24.87 6.99
C ILE A 73 4.93 24.50 8.11
N SER A 74 3.63 24.57 7.81
CA SER A 74 2.58 24.22 8.77
C SER A 74 2.66 22.77 9.22
N GLY A 75 2.96 21.83 8.31
CA GLY A 75 3.16 20.42 8.62
C GLY A 75 4.37 20.21 9.53
N TRP A 76 5.50 20.86 9.20
CA TRP A 76 6.72 20.79 10.00
C TRP A 76 6.53 21.33 11.42
N PHE A 77 5.85 22.47 11.59
CA PHE A 77 5.57 23.00 12.93
C PHE A 77 4.68 22.06 13.75
N ALA A 78 3.68 21.43 13.13
CA ALA A 78 2.83 20.47 13.82
C ALA A 78 3.65 19.28 14.34
N GLU A 79 4.59 18.76 13.53
CA GLU A 79 5.50 17.69 13.96
C GLU A 79 6.49 18.17 15.03
N ALA A 80 7.19 19.28 14.80
CA ALA A 80 8.25 19.79 15.67
C ALA A 80 7.75 20.22 17.06
N LEU A 81 6.47 20.57 17.17
CA LEU A 81 5.80 20.94 18.42
C LEU A 81 4.90 19.83 18.97
N GLU A 82 4.92 18.63 18.38
CA GLU A 82 4.12 17.48 18.78
C GLU A 82 2.60 17.77 18.84
N VAL A 83 2.13 18.63 17.94
CA VAL A 83 0.71 18.97 17.80
C VAL A 83 0.03 17.94 16.91
N GLU A 84 -0.56 16.92 17.54
CA GLU A 84 -1.22 15.81 16.85
C GLU A 84 -2.37 16.25 15.94
N HIS A 85 -3.19 17.20 16.42
CA HIS A 85 -4.38 17.71 15.72
C HIS A 85 -4.36 19.24 15.66
N PRO A 86 -3.62 19.85 14.72
CA PRO A 86 -3.57 21.31 14.59
C PRO A 86 -4.94 21.86 14.16
N THR A 87 -5.27 23.06 14.65
CA THR A 87 -6.55 23.75 14.35
C THR A 87 -6.78 23.95 12.85
N TRP A 88 -5.70 24.13 12.08
CA TRP A 88 -5.73 24.22 10.63
C TRP A 88 -4.84 23.13 10.03
N ARG A 89 -5.35 22.41 9.03
CA ARG A 89 -4.60 21.39 8.30
C ARG A 89 -4.53 21.78 6.83
N ALA A 90 -3.33 21.81 6.27
CA ALA A 90 -3.08 22.07 4.87
C ALA A 90 -2.27 20.92 4.27
N PHE A 91 -2.59 20.55 3.03
CA PHE A 91 -1.86 19.54 2.27
C PHE A 91 -1.39 20.19 0.97
N GLY A 92 -0.07 20.22 0.79
CA GLY A 92 0.59 20.78 -0.38
C GLY A 92 1.19 19.68 -1.24
N GLY A 93 1.35 19.96 -2.53
CA GLY A 93 2.00 19.03 -3.44
C GLY A 93 2.35 19.68 -4.77
N ARG A 94 3.17 18.98 -5.55
CA ARG A 94 3.47 19.30 -6.95
C ARG A 94 2.86 18.23 -7.82
N LEU A 95 2.16 18.63 -8.88
CA LEU A 95 1.70 17.67 -9.89
C LEU A 95 2.92 16.98 -10.50
N ASP A 96 2.97 15.67 -10.36
CA ASP A 96 4.00 14.84 -10.99
C ASP A 96 3.53 14.41 -12.38
N GLN A 97 2.27 13.99 -12.49
CA GLN A 97 1.74 13.49 -13.75
C GLN A 97 0.22 13.71 -13.87
N VAL A 98 -0.24 14.15 -15.04
CA VAL A 98 -1.66 14.10 -15.40
C VAL A 98 -2.03 12.67 -15.75
N MET A 99 -3.05 12.11 -15.09
CA MET A 99 -3.52 10.77 -15.36
C MET A 99 -4.41 10.75 -16.60
N ARG A 100 -4.42 9.61 -17.31
CA ARG A 100 -5.33 9.41 -18.45
C ARG A 100 -6.80 9.55 -18.03
N TYR A 101 -7.14 9.03 -16.86
CA TYR A 101 -8.43 9.11 -16.19
C TYR A 101 -8.25 8.72 -14.71
N GLY A 102 -9.27 8.90 -13.87
CA GLY A 102 -9.33 8.49 -12.47
C GLY A 102 -9.56 6.99 -12.29
N GLU A 103 -10.39 6.58 -11.32
CA GLU A 103 -10.75 5.16 -11.18
C GLU A 103 -11.50 4.63 -12.40
N ASN A 104 -12.29 5.50 -13.04
CA ASN A 104 -13.12 5.20 -14.20
C ASN A 104 -12.80 6.15 -15.38
N PRO A 105 -12.97 5.72 -16.64
CA PRO A 105 -12.60 6.50 -17.82
C PRO A 105 -13.21 7.91 -17.96
N HIS A 106 -14.37 8.17 -17.34
CA HIS A 106 -15.05 9.47 -17.41
C HIS A 106 -14.55 10.48 -16.35
N GLN A 107 -13.71 10.04 -15.41
CA GLN A 107 -13.17 10.89 -14.34
C GLN A 107 -11.79 11.41 -14.76
N SER A 108 -11.52 12.70 -14.57
CA SER A 108 -10.17 13.25 -14.70
C SER A 108 -9.36 13.00 -13.41
N ALA A 109 -8.03 12.90 -13.52
CA ALA A 109 -7.16 12.74 -12.35
C ALA A 109 -5.75 13.30 -12.59
N GLY A 110 -5.06 13.62 -11.50
CA GLY A 110 -3.65 13.98 -11.49
C GLY A 110 -2.98 13.33 -10.28
N PHE A 111 -1.73 12.91 -10.43
CA PHE A 111 -0.90 12.37 -9.36
C PHE A 111 0.02 13.46 -8.84
N TYR A 112 -0.02 13.70 -7.54
CA TYR A 112 0.72 14.76 -6.87
C TYR A 112 1.69 14.17 -5.86
N VAL A 113 2.89 14.75 -5.78
CA VAL A 113 3.92 14.41 -4.79
C VAL A 113 4.07 15.54 -3.81
N ASP A 114 4.19 15.22 -2.51
CA ASP A 114 4.30 16.20 -1.42
C ASP A 114 5.75 16.47 -1.00
N GLY A 115 6.70 15.65 -1.48
CA GLY A 115 8.12 15.77 -1.19
C GLY A 115 8.66 14.74 -0.20
N ASP A 116 7.79 13.88 0.37
CA ASP A 116 8.20 12.73 1.18
C ASP A 116 9.19 11.85 0.40
N LYS A 117 10.19 11.33 1.13
CA LYS A 117 11.24 10.44 0.61
C LYS A 117 11.05 8.99 1.01
N ARG A 118 9.94 8.66 1.68
CA ARG A 118 9.54 7.27 1.93
C ARG A 118 9.55 6.48 0.61
N PRO A 119 10.29 5.36 0.52
CA PRO A 119 10.27 4.51 -0.66
C PRO A 119 8.85 4.03 -0.95
N GLY A 120 8.34 4.34 -2.14
CA GLY A 120 6.98 3.98 -2.54
C GLY A 120 6.74 4.28 -4.02
N VAL A 121 5.49 4.12 -4.47
CA VAL A 121 5.11 4.38 -5.87
C VAL A 121 5.41 5.82 -6.29
N ALA A 122 5.30 6.78 -5.37
CA ALA A 122 5.58 8.20 -5.60
C ALA A 122 7.07 8.53 -5.81
N THR A 123 7.97 7.71 -5.26
CA THR A 123 9.42 7.89 -5.38
C THR A 123 10.07 6.89 -6.34
N ALA A 124 9.27 6.00 -6.94
CA ALA A 124 9.75 4.94 -7.80
C ALA A 124 10.21 5.47 -9.16
N ARG A 125 11.30 4.90 -9.67
CA ARG A 125 11.72 5.10 -11.06
C ARG A 125 11.10 4.02 -11.93
N GLN A 126 10.35 4.43 -12.95
CA GLN A 126 9.85 3.52 -13.97
C GLN A 126 10.94 3.18 -14.99
N LEU A 127 11.33 1.91 -15.06
CA LEU A 127 12.35 1.41 -15.98
C LEU A 127 11.78 0.97 -17.33
N GLN A 128 10.52 0.52 -17.34
CA GLN A 128 9.90 -0.06 -18.53
C GLN A 128 8.39 0.20 -18.53
N GLY A 129 7.79 0.14 -19.72
CA GLY A 129 6.36 0.05 -19.91
C GLY A 129 5.64 1.39 -20.10
N LYS A 130 4.32 1.31 -20.16
CA LYS A 130 3.43 2.48 -20.37
C LYS A 130 3.34 3.34 -19.11
N GLN A 131 2.93 4.60 -19.27
CA GLN A 131 2.46 5.43 -18.16
C GLN A 131 1.50 4.66 -17.23
N LEU A 132 1.67 4.82 -15.92
CA LEU A 132 0.79 4.24 -14.90
C LEU A 132 -0.61 4.87 -14.96
N SER A 133 -1.65 4.05 -14.80
CA SER A 133 -3.01 4.55 -14.57
C SER A 133 -3.23 4.91 -13.09
N TYR A 134 -4.32 5.60 -12.78
CA TYR A 134 -4.73 5.86 -11.39
C TYR A 134 -4.81 4.57 -10.56
N ASN A 135 -5.48 3.54 -11.09
CA ASN A 135 -5.60 2.25 -10.42
C ASN A 135 -4.26 1.54 -10.30
N ASN A 136 -3.35 1.69 -11.27
CA ASN A 136 -2.00 1.14 -11.14
C ASN A 136 -1.25 1.78 -9.97
N ILE A 137 -1.36 3.09 -9.77
CA ILE A 137 -0.71 3.76 -8.63
C ILE A 137 -1.29 3.22 -7.31
N ASN A 138 -2.61 3.20 -7.16
CA ASN A 138 -3.28 2.73 -5.95
C ASN A 138 -2.97 1.25 -5.62
N ASP A 139 -3.05 0.36 -6.61
CA ASP A 139 -2.77 -1.06 -6.42
C ASP A 139 -1.28 -1.32 -6.16
N THR A 140 -0.38 -0.54 -6.78
CA THR A 140 1.08 -0.65 -6.57
C THR A 140 1.45 -0.21 -5.16
N ASP A 141 0.85 0.88 -4.67
CA ASP A 141 1.07 1.36 -3.31
C ASP A 141 0.65 0.29 -2.28
N ALA A 142 -0.55 -0.27 -2.44
CA ALA A 142 -1.03 -1.37 -1.59
C ALA A 142 -0.10 -2.60 -1.64
N ALA A 143 0.40 -2.96 -2.82
CA ALA A 143 1.33 -4.08 -2.98
C ALA A 143 2.66 -3.84 -2.27
N PHE A 144 3.20 -2.63 -2.41
CA PHE A 144 4.52 -2.29 -1.91
C PHE A 144 4.54 -2.04 -0.40
N GLU A 145 3.50 -1.40 0.15
CA GLU A 145 3.35 -1.27 1.61
C GLU A 145 3.16 -2.64 2.28
N LEU A 146 2.42 -3.57 1.67
CA LEU A 146 2.29 -4.93 2.19
C LEU A 146 3.63 -5.69 2.17
N VAL A 147 4.36 -5.65 1.06
CA VAL A 147 5.63 -6.39 0.97
C VAL A 147 6.72 -5.81 1.89
N GLY A 148 6.62 -4.52 2.23
CA GLY A 148 7.48 -3.83 3.20
C GLY A 148 7.34 -4.33 4.64
N GLU A 149 6.26 -5.04 5.00
CA GLU A 149 6.10 -5.69 6.31
C GLU A 149 7.09 -6.84 6.56
N PHE A 150 7.78 -7.31 5.50
CA PHE A 150 8.63 -8.49 5.53
C PHE A 150 10.11 -8.12 5.38
N ASP A 151 10.90 -8.43 6.42
CA ASP A 151 12.34 -8.20 6.44
C ASP A 151 13.05 -8.95 5.29
N PRO A 152 13.67 -8.23 4.32
CA PRO A 152 14.39 -8.86 3.24
C PRO A 152 15.64 -9.62 3.69
N GLY A 153 16.17 -9.38 4.89
CA GLY A 153 17.23 -10.18 5.49
C GLY A 153 16.79 -11.59 5.90
N ARG A 154 15.49 -11.76 6.22
CA ARG A 154 14.93 -13.04 6.70
C ARG A 154 14.51 -13.96 5.55
N SER A 155 13.77 -13.43 4.58
CA SER A 155 13.07 -14.22 3.57
C SER A 155 12.87 -13.42 2.27
N ALA A 156 12.80 -14.12 1.14
CA ALA A 156 12.31 -13.52 -0.10
C ALA A 156 10.79 -13.57 -0.07
N THR A 157 10.13 -12.43 -0.23
CA THR A 157 8.67 -12.31 -0.16
C THR A 157 8.11 -11.72 -1.43
N VAL A 158 7.00 -12.29 -1.91
CA VAL A 158 6.24 -11.79 -3.05
C VAL A 158 4.78 -11.61 -2.65
N ALA A 159 4.21 -10.47 -3.02
CA ALA A 159 2.79 -10.17 -2.90
C ALA A 159 2.19 -9.91 -4.29
N ILE A 160 1.05 -10.53 -4.58
CA ILE A 160 0.28 -10.35 -5.81
C ILE A 160 -1.04 -9.66 -5.44
N ILE A 161 -1.25 -8.46 -5.97
CA ILE A 161 -2.40 -7.61 -5.68
C ILE A 161 -3.32 -7.50 -6.89
N LYS A 162 -4.61 -7.44 -6.61
CA LYS A 162 -5.66 -7.08 -7.57
C LYS A 162 -6.69 -6.20 -6.87
N HIS A 163 -6.97 -5.00 -7.40
CA HIS A 163 -7.98 -4.09 -6.83
C HIS A 163 -7.73 -3.79 -5.34
N ALA A 164 -6.50 -3.36 -5.04
CA ALA A 164 -5.99 -3.02 -3.71
C ALA A 164 -6.11 -4.11 -2.63
N ASN A 165 -6.34 -5.37 -3.00
CA ASN A 165 -6.35 -6.52 -2.10
C ASN A 165 -5.36 -7.59 -2.58
N PRO A 166 -4.66 -8.29 -1.66
CA PRO A 166 -3.83 -9.42 -2.05
C PRO A 166 -4.68 -10.59 -2.50
N CYS A 167 -4.33 -11.18 -3.64
CA CYS A 167 -4.83 -12.50 -4.05
C CYS A 167 -3.84 -13.61 -3.72
N GLY A 168 -2.58 -13.28 -3.41
CA GLY A 168 -1.59 -14.22 -2.92
C GLY A 168 -0.36 -13.54 -2.34
N VAL A 169 0.18 -14.06 -1.24
CA VAL A 169 1.42 -13.59 -0.59
C VAL A 169 2.19 -14.81 -0.10
N ALA A 170 3.50 -14.84 -0.32
CA ALA A 170 4.32 -15.93 0.19
C ALA A 170 5.78 -15.55 0.44
N GLU A 171 6.39 -16.28 1.38
CA GLU A 171 7.83 -16.34 1.62
C GLU A 171 8.45 -17.59 0.97
N GLY A 172 9.68 -17.43 0.48
CA GLY A 172 10.46 -18.49 -0.14
C GLY A 172 11.96 -18.30 0.03
N ALA A 173 12.71 -19.36 -0.32
CA ALA A 173 14.18 -19.30 -0.36
C ALA A 173 14.70 -18.38 -1.48
N SER A 174 13.91 -18.20 -2.54
CA SER A 174 14.16 -17.28 -3.65
C SER A 174 12.86 -16.56 -4.03
N LEU A 175 12.99 -15.45 -4.79
CA LEU A 175 11.82 -14.72 -5.30
C LEU A 175 10.97 -15.58 -6.23
N LYS A 176 11.58 -16.45 -7.03
CA LYS A 176 10.87 -17.42 -7.87
C LYS A 176 10.03 -18.39 -7.03
N ALA A 177 10.60 -18.95 -5.96
CA ALA A 177 9.89 -19.87 -5.08
C ALA A 177 8.75 -19.17 -4.33
N ALA A 178 8.98 -17.93 -3.86
CA ALA A 178 7.95 -17.10 -3.24
C ALA A 178 6.81 -16.77 -4.23
N TYR A 179 7.14 -16.34 -5.45
CA TYR A 179 6.14 -16.06 -6.49
C TYR A 179 5.28 -17.29 -6.81
N ALA A 180 5.90 -18.46 -7.00
CA ALA A 180 5.16 -19.69 -7.31
C ALA A 180 4.15 -20.05 -6.21
N LYS A 181 4.55 -19.94 -4.94
CA LYS A 181 3.66 -20.15 -3.79
C LYS A 181 2.54 -19.11 -3.72
N ALA A 182 2.86 -17.82 -3.90
CA ALA A 182 1.88 -16.75 -3.87
C ALA A 182 0.85 -16.91 -5.01
N PHE A 183 1.31 -17.24 -6.22
CA PHE A 183 0.47 -17.48 -7.38
C PHE A 183 -0.50 -18.65 -7.18
N ALA A 184 -0.07 -19.72 -6.50
CA ALA A 184 -0.90 -20.89 -6.23
C ALA A 184 -2.11 -20.61 -5.32
N CYS A 185 -2.12 -19.50 -4.56
CA CYS A 185 -3.25 -19.12 -3.72
C CYS A 185 -4.52 -18.82 -4.54
N ASP A 186 -4.36 -18.08 -5.63
CA ASP A 186 -5.46 -17.71 -6.54
C ASP A 186 -4.91 -17.36 -7.93
N PRO A 187 -4.63 -18.38 -8.78
CA PRO A 187 -4.08 -18.18 -10.12
C PRO A 187 -5.00 -17.34 -11.02
N VAL A 188 -6.32 -17.40 -10.80
CA VAL A 188 -7.31 -16.71 -11.62
C VAL A 188 -7.25 -15.21 -11.37
N SER A 189 -7.26 -14.78 -10.11
CA SER A 189 -7.20 -13.34 -9.77
C SER A 189 -5.82 -12.73 -9.99
N ALA A 190 -4.75 -13.54 -9.96
CA ALA A 190 -3.39 -13.09 -10.26
C ALA A 190 -3.23 -12.58 -11.71
N PHE A 191 -4.11 -13.00 -12.63
CA PHE A 191 -4.09 -12.53 -14.01
C PHE A 191 -4.37 -11.01 -14.08
N GLY A 192 -3.41 -10.27 -14.64
CA GLY A 192 -3.42 -8.80 -14.69
C GLY A 192 -3.28 -8.15 -13.32
N GLY A 193 -2.61 -8.82 -12.40
CA GLY A 193 -2.29 -8.29 -11.07
C GLY A 193 -1.05 -7.40 -11.08
N ILE A 194 -0.73 -6.90 -9.89
CA ILE A 194 0.52 -6.20 -9.57
C ILE A 194 1.36 -7.08 -8.67
N VAL A 195 2.63 -7.26 -9.01
CA VAL A 195 3.57 -8.10 -8.28
C VAL A 195 4.58 -7.21 -7.56
N ALA A 196 4.57 -7.25 -6.23
CA ALA A 196 5.55 -6.59 -5.39
C ALA A 196 6.49 -7.60 -4.72
N MET A 197 7.74 -7.21 -4.52
CA MET A 197 8.74 -8.04 -3.86
C MET A 197 9.62 -7.24 -2.91
N ASN A 198 10.12 -7.90 -1.86
CA ASN A 198 10.97 -7.25 -0.85
C ASN A 198 12.47 -7.25 -1.20
N ARG A 199 12.89 -7.94 -2.27
CA ARG A 199 14.30 -8.03 -2.70
C ARG A 199 14.46 -7.57 -4.15
N THR A 200 15.71 -7.37 -4.58
CA THR A 200 16.05 -7.08 -5.97
C THR A 200 15.51 -8.18 -6.90
N LEU A 201 14.76 -7.79 -7.93
CA LEU A 201 14.26 -8.71 -8.95
C LEU A 201 15.42 -9.33 -9.73
N ASP A 202 15.52 -10.66 -9.69
CA ASP A 202 16.47 -11.46 -10.46
C ASP A 202 15.85 -12.04 -11.74
N ALA A 203 16.70 -12.59 -12.61
CA ALA A 203 16.29 -13.16 -13.89
C ALA A 203 15.31 -14.33 -13.73
N GLU A 204 15.55 -15.23 -12.76
CA GLU A 204 14.74 -16.43 -12.57
C GLU A 204 13.30 -16.10 -12.15
N ALA A 205 13.13 -15.12 -11.24
CA ALA A 205 11.82 -14.63 -10.86
C ALA A 205 11.16 -13.85 -11.99
N ALA A 206 11.91 -13.03 -12.73
CA ALA A 206 11.39 -12.29 -13.88
C ALA A 206 10.84 -13.24 -14.95
N GLU A 207 11.56 -14.31 -15.30
CA GLU A 207 11.12 -15.34 -16.25
C GLU A 207 9.82 -16.02 -15.82
N GLU A 208 9.65 -16.27 -14.52
CA GLU A 208 8.43 -16.89 -14.00
C GLU A 208 7.24 -15.94 -14.05
N ILE A 209 7.44 -14.68 -13.64
CA ILE A 209 6.37 -13.66 -13.59
C ILE A 209 5.83 -13.35 -14.99
N VAL A 210 6.70 -13.26 -16.00
CA VAL A 210 6.27 -12.87 -17.36
C VAL A 210 5.53 -13.97 -18.13
N LYS A 211 5.39 -15.18 -17.56
CA LYS A 211 4.51 -16.24 -18.09
C LYS A 211 3.03 -15.89 -17.93
N THR A 212 2.69 -15.15 -16.88
CA THR A 212 1.34 -14.65 -16.62
C THR A 212 1.24 -13.20 -17.11
N PHE A 213 0.07 -12.81 -17.60
CA PHE A 213 -0.19 -11.40 -17.85
C PHE A 213 -0.11 -10.63 -16.53
N THR A 214 0.88 -9.76 -16.37
CA THR A 214 1.10 -8.90 -15.20
C THR A 214 1.03 -7.45 -15.67
N GLU A 215 0.43 -6.56 -14.88
CA GLU A 215 0.37 -5.13 -15.24
C GLU A 215 1.60 -4.34 -14.78
N VAL A 216 2.01 -4.57 -13.54
CA VAL A 216 3.10 -3.84 -12.87
C VAL A 216 3.93 -4.81 -12.02
N ILE A 217 5.25 -4.64 -12.07
CA ILE A 217 6.20 -5.22 -11.12
C ILE A 217 6.85 -4.06 -10.35
N ILE A 218 6.93 -4.16 -9.02
CA ILE A 218 7.63 -3.20 -8.17
C ILE A 218 8.58 -3.92 -7.20
N ALA A 219 9.81 -3.41 -7.10
CA ALA A 219 10.88 -3.97 -6.27
C ALA A 219 11.86 -2.87 -5.78
N PRO A 220 12.65 -3.12 -4.73
CA PRO A 220 13.75 -2.22 -4.35
C PRO A 220 14.78 -2.01 -5.48
N GLY A 221 14.99 -3.02 -6.32
CA GLY A 221 15.89 -2.97 -7.46
C GLY A 221 15.60 -4.08 -8.47
N ALA A 222 16.31 -4.10 -9.60
CA ALA A 222 16.26 -5.17 -10.59
C ALA A 222 17.65 -5.39 -11.21
N SER A 223 18.00 -6.63 -11.55
CA SER A 223 19.21 -6.92 -12.32
C SER A 223 19.03 -6.53 -13.80
N GLU A 224 20.14 -6.32 -14.52
CA GLU A 224 20.09 -5.97 -15.95
C GLU A 224 19.41 -7.08 -16.79
N GLU A 225 19.64 -8.35 -16.44
CA GLU A 225 19.00 -9.48 -17.09
C GLU A 225 17.49 -9.47 -16.87
N ALA A 226 17.04 -9.20 -15.63
CA ALA A 226 15.62 -9.08 -15.31
C ALA A 226 14.95 -7.92 -16.05
N ILE A 227 15.64 -6.77 -16.16
CA ILE A 227 15.17 -5.62 -16.95
C ILE A 227 15.01 -6.04 -18.42
N GLY A 228 15.96 -6.77 -18.99
CA GLY A 228 15.89 -7.29 -20.36
C GLY A 228 14.71 -8.24 -20.60
N ILE A 229 14.45 -9.16 -19.65
CA ILE A 229 13.31 -10.09 -19.71
C ILE A 229 11.98 -9.34 -19.67
N VAL A 230 11.84 -8.39 -18.74
CA VAL A 230 10.62 -7.58 -18.61
C VAL A 230 10.45 -6.65 -19.82
N ALA A 231 11.54 -6.15 -20.40
CA ALA A 231 11.53 -5.29 -21.57
C ALA A 231 10.87 -5.94 -22.80
N ALA A 232 10.95 -7.27 -22.93
CA ALA A 232 10.29 -8.02 -23.99
C ALA A 232 8.74 -7.95 -23.91
N LYS A 233 8.17 -7.58 -22.76
CA LYS A 233 6.73 -7.37 -22.57
C LYS A 233 6.39 -5.88 -22.68
N LYS A 234 6.14 -5.39 -23.90
CA LYS A 234 5.91 -3.96 -24.24
C LYS A 234 5.03 -3.15 -23.28
N ASN A 235 4.01 -3.76 -22.66
CA ASN A 235 3.05 -3.04 -21.82
C ASN A 235 3.31 -3.18 -20.31
N LEU A 236 4.15 -4.13 -19.89
CA LEU A 236 4.45 -4.42 -18.48
C LEU A 236 5.26 -3.26 -17.90
N ARG A 237 4.84 -2.69 -16.77
CA ARG A 237 5.66 -1.71 -16.05
C ARG A 237 6.61 -2.40 -15.08
N LEU A 238 7.84 -1.91 -15.05
CA LEU A 238 8.82 -2.25 -14.01
C LEU A 238 9.19 -0.98 -13.25
N LEU A 239 8.95 -0.98 -11.94
CA LEU A 239 9.24 0.12 -11.03
C LEU A 239 10.33 -0.29 -10.05
N VAL A 240 11.33 0.58 -9.84
CA VAL A 240 12.35 0.39 -8.81
C VAL A 240 12.35 1.55 -7.82
N THR A 241 12.36 1.24 -6.53
CA THR A 241 12.23 2.24 -5.45
C THR A 241 13.54 2.58 -4.75
N GLY A 242 14.58 1.75 -4.90
CA GLY A 242 15.88 1.90 -4.23
C GLY A 242 15.90 1.39 -2.78
N GLY A 243 14.76 1.00 -2.22
CA GLY A 243 14.62 0.53 -0.84
C GLY A 243 13.17 0.15 -0.53
N LEU A 244 12.91 -0.36 0.67
CA LEU A 244 11.57 -0.69 1.15
C LEU A 244 11.01 0.40 2.07
N PRO A 245 9.68 0.53 2.15
CA PRO A 245 9.06 1.37 3.15
C PRO A 245 9.27 0.75 4.53
N ASP A 246 9.62 1.56 5.53
CA ASP A 246 9.64 1.09 6.92
C ASP A 246 8.20 0.98 7.45
N PRO A 247 7.70 -0.22 7.83
CA PRO A 247 6.34 -0.40 8.32
C PRO A 247 6.10 0.27 9.68
N ARG A 248 7.16 0.61 10.43
CA ARG A 248 7.07 1.30 11.74
C ARG A 248 7.03 2.82 11.61
N ALA A 249 7.45 3.37 10.47
CA ALA A 249 7.53 4.80 10.29
C ALA A 249 6.14 5.46 10.37
N ALA A 250 6.07 6.50 11.20
CA ALA A 250 4.88 7.34 11.33
C ALA A 250 4.51 8.00 10.00
N GLY A 251 3.26 8.44 9.91
CA GLY A 251 2.73 9.14 8.75
C GLY A 251 1.26 9.47 8.93
N SER A 252 0.70 10.19 7.98
CA SER A 252 -0.74 10.51 7.96
C SER A 252 -1.44 9.79 6.82
N THR A 253 -2.69 9.39 7.05
CA THR A 253 -3.63 8.97 6.01
C THR A 253 -4.78 9.98 5.97
N VAL A 254 -5.13 10.41 4.77
CA VAL A 254 -6.20 11.39 4.53
C VAL A 254 -7.28 10.75 3.68
N LYS A 255 -8.53 10.86 4.12
CA LYS A 255 -9.71 10.41 3.37
C LYS A 255 -10.68 11.57 3.21
N SER A 256 -11.13 11.80 1.99
CA SER A 256 -12.21 12.77 1.74
C SER A 256 -13.56 12.22 2.21
N VAL A 257 -14.38 13.13 2.73
CA VAL A 257 -15.81 12.90 3.02
C VAL A 257 -16.59 14.08 2.46
N SER A 258 -17.91 13.94 2.31
CA SER A 258 -18.74 15.05 1.84
C SER A 258 -18.59 16.26 2.76
N GLY A 259 -17.99 17.34 2.25
CA GLY A 259 -17.76 18.58 2.98
C GLY A 259 -16.54 18.61 3.91
N GLY A 260 -15.68 17.59 3.92
CA GLY A 260 -14.53 17.57 4.84
C GLY A 260 -13.48 16.50 4.58
N LEU A 261 -12.55 16.36 5.53
CA LEU A 261 -11.45 15.40 5.52
C LEU A 261 -11.39 14.64 6.85
N LEU A 262 -11.12 13.34 6.79
CA LEU A 262 -10.67 12.53 7.92
C LEU A 262 -9.15 12.39 7.82
N VAL A 263 -8.44 12.73 8.89
CA VAL A 263 -6.97 12.64 8.97
C VAL A 263 -6.61 11.81 10.18
N GLN A 264 -5.84 10.75 9.97
CA GLN A 264 -5.40 9.83 11.03
C GLN A 264 -3.93 9.46 10.86
N GLY A 265 -3.34 8.88 11.90
CA GLY A 265 -2.03 8.24 11.79
C GLY A 265 -2.05 7.03 10.86
N ARG A 266 -0.91 6.74 10.22
CA ARG A 266 -0.68 5.48 9.50
C ARG A 266 -0.74 4.33 10.51
N ASP A 267 -1.36 3.23 10.13
CA ASP A 267 -1.28 1.99 10.91
C ASP A 267 0.16 1.42 10.81
N ASN A 268 0.97 1.70 11.82
CA ASN A 268 2.39 1.35 11.89
C ASN A 268 2.70 0.31 12.97
N ALA A 269 1.68 -0.31 13.56
CA ALA A 269 1.88 -1.44 14.46
C ALA A 269 2.34 -2.67 13.66
N VAL A 270 3.33 -3.39 14.21
CA VAL A 270 3.97 -4.57 13.59
C VAL A 270 3.86 -5.74 14.55
N VAL A 271 3.41 -6.89 14.07
CA VAL A 271 3.11 -8.08 14.91
C VAL A 271 4.29 -8.57 15.75
N ASP A 272 5.53 -8.33 15.29
CA ASP A 272 6.73 -8.77 16.00
C ASP A 272 7.01 -7.96 17.27
N ASP A 273 6.42 -6.75 17.36
CA ASP A 273 6.59 -5.84 18.49
C ASP A 273 5.43 -5.99 19.51
N LEU A 274 4.45 -6.86 19.21
CA LEU A 274 3.26 -7.06 20.05
C LEU A 274 3.48 -8.14 21.12
N ASP A 275 2.85 -7.93 22.29
CA ASP A 275 2.75 -8.95 23.33
C ASP A 275 1.65 -9.97 22.98
N LEU A 276 2.06 -11.09 22.39
CA LEU A 276 1.15 -12.14 21.94
C LEU A 276 0.78 -13.10 23.07
N LYS A 277 -0.52 -13.20 23.37
CA LYS A 277 -1.05 -14.04 24.45
C LYS A 277 -1.71 -15.30 23.90
N VAL A 278 -1.23 -16.48 24.30
CA VAL A 278 -1.95 -17.75 24.07
C VAL A 278 -3.12 -17.82 25.06
N VAL A 279 -4.34 -17.98 24.55
CA VAL A 279 -5.58 -17.94 25.37
C VAL A 279 -6.31 -19.27 25.47
N THR A 280 -5.95 -20.25 24.65
CA THR A 280 -6.48 -21.62 24.68
C THR A 280 -5.58 -22.57 25.46
N ARG A 281 -6.09 -23.76 25.80
CA ARG A 281 -5.33 -24.85 26.45
C ARG A 281 -4.17 -25.34 25.61
N ARG A 282 -4.38 -25.50 24.30
CA ARG A 282 -3.32 -25.85 23.37
C ARG A 282 -2.57 -24.59 22.93
N ALA A 283 -1.25 -24.62 23.03
CA ALA A 283 -0.37 -23.63 22.44
C ALA A 283 -0.07 -23.96 20.97
N PRO A 284 0.13 -22.94 20.09
CA PRO A 284 0.57 -23.19 18.73
C PRO A 284 1.99 -23.76 18.74
N THR A 285 2.30 -24.62 17.77
CA THR A 285 3.68 -25.04 17.50
C THR A 285 4.52 -23.85 17.01
N PRO A 286 5.87 -23.93 17.02
CA PRO A 286 6.71 -22.86 16.47
C PRO A 286 6.41 -22.53 15.00
N ALA A 287 6.10 -23.54 14.18
CA ALA A 287 5.72 -23.35 12.78
C ALA A 287 4.37 -22.63 12.66
N GLU A 288 3.37 -23.05 13.44
CA GLU A 288 2.07 -22.36 13.46
C GLU A 288 2.20 -20.92 13.97
N MET A 289 3.02 -20.66 15.00
CA MET A 289 3.26 -19.29 15.47
C MET A 289 3.90 -18.41 14.39
N ALA A 290 4.85 -18.95 13.61
CA ALA A 290 5.44 -18.24 12.49
C ALA A 290 4.40 -17.90 11.41
N ASP A 291 3.57 -18.88 11.03
CA ASP A 291 2.49 -18.69 10.06
C ASP A 291 1.39 -17.74 10.58
N LEU A 292 1.08 -17.75 11.88
CA LEU A 292 0.12 -16.84 12.50
C LEU A 292 0.61 -15.40 12.40
N LYS A 293 1.88 -15.15 12.74
CA LYS A 293 2.49 -13.83 12.55
C LYS A 293 2.52 -13.43 11.09
N PHE A 294 2.82 -14.34 10.17
CA PHE A 294 2.78 -14.08 8.73
C PHE A 294 1.37 -13.69 8.27
N ALA A 295 0.35 -14.46 8.65
CA ALA A 295 -1.05 -14.20 8.36
C ALA A 295 -1.53 -12.85 8.91
N PHE A 296 -1.12 -12.50 10.13
CA PHE A 296 -1.54 -11.25 10.78
C PHE A 296 -0.91 -10.01 10.13
N ARG A 297 0.35 -10.08 9.68
CA ARG A 297 0.96 -9.02 8.84
C ARG A 297 0.14 -8.76 7.58
N ILE A 298 -0.36 -9.82 6.95
CA ILE A 298 -1.16 -9.70 5.73
C ILE A 298 -2.55 -9.14 6.03
N ALA A 299 -3.20 -9.61 7.10
CA ALA A 299 -4.53 -9.18 7.50
C ALA A 299 -4.63 -7.65 7.64
N LYS A 300 -3.57 -7.00 8.15
CA LYS A 300 -3.44 -5.54 8.24
C LYS A 300 -3.66 -4.80 6.91
N HIS A 301 -3.33 -5.44 5.79
CA HIS A 301 -3.38 -4.82 4.48
C HIS A 301 -4.62 -5.19 3.65
N VAL A 302 -5.43 -6.14 4.12
CA VAL A 302 -6.66 -6.59 3.44
C VAL A 302 -7.84 -5.72 3.89
N LYS A 303 -8.76 -5.40 2.97
CA LYS A 303 -9.98 -4.67 3.34
C LYS A 303 -10.84 -5.50 4.30
N SER A 304 -11.37 -4.86 5.33
CA SER A 304 -12.13 -5.49 6.41
C SER A 304 -13.57 -5.83 6.02
N ASN A 305 -14.20 -6.87 6.58
CA ASN A 305 -13.59 -7.84 7.50
C ASN A 305 -12.70 -8.84 6.75
N ALA A 306 -11.51 -9.12 7.30
CA ALA A 306 -10.52 -9.96 6.65
C ALA A 306 -10.30 -11.29 7.39
N ILE A 307 -10.23 -12.39 6.63
CA ILE A 307 -9.82 -13.72 7.10
C ILE A 307 -8.74 -14.26 6.16
N ILE A 308 -7.57 -14.57 6.72
CA ILE A 308 -6.39 -14.98 5.96
C ILE A 308 -5.96 -16.37 6.42
N TYR A 309 -6.04 -17.36 5.52
CA TYR A 309 -5.54 -18.71 5.74
C TYR A 309 -4.11 -18.80 5.23
N VAL A 310 -3.21 -19.35 6.04
CA VAL A 310 -1.78 -19.48 5.73
C VAL A 310 -1.29 -20.88 6.05
N ARG A 311 -0.41 -21.40 5.19
CA ARG A 311 0.34 -22.62 5.45
C ARG A 311 1.75 -22.51 4.86
N ASP A 312 2.76 -22.85 5.64
CA ASP A 312 4.17 -22.91 5.24
C ASP A 312 4.69 -21.60 4.61
N GLY A 313 4.35 -20.48 5.25
CA GLY A 313 4.72 -19.14 4.82
C GLY A 313 4.04 -18.66 3.55
N ALA A 314 2.88 -19.23 3.17
CA ALA A 314 2.11 -18.80 2.02
C ALA A 314 0.63 -18.68 2.35
N THR A 315 -0.03 -17.66 1.79
CA THR A 315 -1.50 -17.59 1.81
C THR A 315 -2.07 -18.73 0.99
N VAL A 316 -3.08 -19.40 1.52
CA VAL A 316 -3.79 -20.50 0.87
C VAL A 316 -5.29 -20.21 0.68
N GLY A 317 -5.76 -19.09 1.24
CA GLY A 317 -7.11 -18.57 1.07
C GLY A 317 -7.22 -17.17 1.69
N ILE A 318 -7.85 -16.24 0.98
CA ILE A 318 -8.02 -14.85 1.42
C ILE A 318 -9.48 -14.44 1.24
N GLY A 319 -10.10 -14.02 2.34
CA GLY A 319 -11.46 -13.48 2.37
C GLY A 319 -11.41 -12.01 2.71
N ALA A 320 -11.70 -11.14 1.74
CA ALA A 320 -11.56 -9.70 1.86
C ALA A 320 -12.90 -8.96 1.79
N GLY A 321 -13.03 -7.88 2.54
CA GLY A 321 -14.01 -6.82 2.32
C GLY A 321 -15.46 -7.15 2.65
N GLN A 322 -15.73 -8.15 3.49
CA GLN A 322 -17.12 -8.54 3.78
C GLN A 322 -17.70 -7.86 5.02
N MET A 323 -19.00 -7.58 4.96
CA MET A 323 -19.77 -7.07 6.10
C MET A 323 -19.86 -8.09 7.24
N SER A 324 -19.85 -9.38 6.92
CA SER A 324 -19.82 -10.50 7.87
C SER A 324 -18.49 -11.24 7.78
N ARG A 325 -17.88 -11.51 8.92
CA ARG A 325 -16.61 -12.25 8.97
C ARG A 325 -16.74 -13.73 8.67
N VAL A 326 -17.91 -14.30 8.96
CA VAL A 326 -18.25 -15.68 8.57
C VAL A 326 -18.19 -15.79 7.04
N ASP A 327 -18.66 -14.78 6.32
CA ASP A 327 -18.62 -14.77 4.85
C ASP A 327 -17.19 -14.62 4.34
N SER A 328 -16.34 -13.79 4.95
CA SER A 328 -14.91 -13.76 4.63
C SER A 328 -14.26 -15.13 4.81
N SER A 329 -14.56 -15.82 5.92
CA SER A 329 -14.04 -17.17 6.17
C SER A 329 -14.48 -18.17 5.09
N ARG A 330 -15.78 -18.19 4.76
CA ARG A 330 -16.35 -19.08 3.74
C ARG A 330 -15.81 -18.80 2.34
N ILE A 331 -15.69 -17.53 1.95
CA ILE A 331 -15.15 -17.12 0.65
C ILE A 331 -13.71 -17.59 0.51
N ALA A 332 -12.87 -17.35 1.53
CA ALA A 332 -11.48 -17.79 1.51
C ALA A 332 -11.36 -19.32 1.35
N ALA A 333 -12.12 -20.08 2.13
CA ALA A 333 -12.17 -21.54 2.05
C ALA A 333 -12.67 -22.02 0.68
N ARG A 334 -13.70 -21.37 0.12
CA ARG A 334 -14.22 -21.71 -1.20
C ARG A 334 -13.20 -21.48 -2.31
N LYS A 335 -12.51 -20.34 -2.30
CA LYS A 335 -11.45 -20.04 -3.27
C LYS A 335 -10.29 -21.03 -3.18
N ALA A 336 -9.95 -21.49 -1.97
CA ALA A 336 -8.94 -22.53 -1.78
C ALA A 336 -9.36 -23.89 -2.37
N LEU A 337 -10.65 -24.24 -2.30
CA LEU A 337 -11.20 -25.43 -2.97
C LEU A 337 -11.11 -25.31 -4.49
N ASP A 338 -11.54 -24.17 -5.04
CA ASP A 338 -11.49 -23.94 -6.49
C ASP A 338 -10.03 -23.97 -7.01
N ALA A 339 -9.08 -23.40 -6.25
CA ALA A 339 -7.65 -23.45 -6.57
C ALA A 339 -7.08 -24.88 -6.50
N ALA A 340 -7.50 -25.68 -5.52
CA ALA A 340 -7.11 -27.07 -5.38
C ALA A 340 -7.64 -27.95 -6.53
N GLU A 341 -8.91 -27.74 -6.93
CA GLU A 341 -9.50 -28.40 -8.09
C GLU A 341 -8.72 -28.06 -9.37
N ALA A 342 -8.45 -26.78 -9.60
CA ALA A 342 -7.66 -26.33 -10.77
C ALA A 342 -6.23 -26.89 -10.78
N ALA A 343 -5.64 -27.12 -9.60
CA ALA A 343 -4.31 -27.71 -9.45
C ALA A 343 -4.30 -29.25 -9.41
N GLY A 344 -5.47 -29.91 -9.43
CA GLY A 344 -5.59 -31.37 -9.33
C GLY A 344 -5.16 -31.93 -7.97
N LEU A 345 -5.29 -31.13 -6.90
CA LEU A 345 -4.96 -31.54 -5.54
C LEU A 345 -6.14 -32.31 -4.92
N ALA A 346 -5.83 -33.34 -4.13
CA ALA A 346 -6.84 -34.14 -3.44
C ALA A 346 -7.59 -33.37 -2.34
N GLU A 347 -6.92 -32.39 -1.71
CA GLU A 347 -7.46 -31.57 -0.64
C GLU A 347 -7.04 -30.10 -0.81
N PRO A 348 -7.87 -29.14 -0.34
CA PRO A 348 -7.48 -27.74 -0.34
C PRO A 348 -6.29 -27.49 0.59
N LEU A 349 -5.47 -26.52 0.22
CA LEU A 349 -4.29 -26.13 1.00
C LEU A 349 -4.66 -25.51 2.38
N THR A 350 -5.94 -25.20 2.62
CA THR A 350 -6.46 -24.81 3.94
C THR A 350 -6.44 -25.93 4.97
N LYS A 351 -6.34 -27.20 4.56
CA LYS A 351 -6.13 -28.30 5.51
C LYS A 351 -4.78 -28.13 6.22
N ASN A 352 -4.80 -28.14 7.54
CA ASN A 352 -3.64 -27.88 8.41
C ASN A 352 -3.06 -26.48 8.23
N SER A 353 -3.90 -25.49 7.94
CA SER A 353 -3.49 -24.09 7.88
C SER A 353 -3.74 -23.37 9.20
N VAL A 354 -3.14 -22.20 9.37
CA VAL A 354 -3.51 -21.27 10.43
C VAL A 354 -4.35 -20.12 9.86
N VAL A 355 -5.04 -19.37 10.72
CA VAL A 355 -5.90 -18.27 10.31
C VAL A 355 -5.59 -16.99 11.09
N ALA A 356 -5.52 -15.86 10.39
CA ALA A 356 -5.59 -14.55 11.01
C ALA A 356 -6.94 -13.88 10.74
N SER A 357 -7.45 -13.17 11.76
CA SER A 357 -8.49 -12.16 11.58
C SER A 357 -7.96 -10.79 11.98
N ASP A 358 -8.28 -9.79 11.16
CA ASP A 358 -7.96 -8.38 11.40
C ASP A 358 -8.65 -7.79 12.65
N ALA A 359 -9.75 -8.42 13.10
CA ALA A 359 -10.58 -8.01 14.22
C ALA A 359 -11.04 -9.21 15.06
N PHE A 360 -11.63 -8.97 16.24
CA PHE A 360 -12.08 -10.04 17.15
C PHE A 360 -13.33 -10.78 16.64
N PHE A 361 -13.41 -12.11 16.77
CA PHE A 361 -14.62 -12.85 16.44
C PHE A 361 -15.76 -12.47 17.41
N PRO A 362 -16.89 -11.91 16.93
CA PRO A 362 -17.98 -11.51 17.81
C PRO A 362 -18.74 -12.72 18.39
N PHE A 363 -18.76 -13.83 17.64
CA PHE A 363 -19.34 -15.12 18.00
C PHE A 363 -18.45 -16.25 17.48
N ALA A 364 -18.66 -17.48 17.99
CA ALA A 364 -17.86 -18.63 17.61
C ALA A 364 -18.07 -19.12 16.17
N ASP A 365 -19.13 -18.69 15.48
CA ASP A 365 -19.49 -19.11 14.12
C ASP A 365 -18.38 -18.84 13.08
N GLY A 366 -17.73 -17.67 13.15
CA GLY A 366 -16.62 -17.34 12.27
C GLY A 366 -15.41 -18.24 12.50
N LEU A 367 -15.10 -18.54 13.76
CA LEU A 367 -14.05 -19.49 14.13
C LEU A 367 -14.39 -20.91 13.64
N LEU A 368 -15.63 -21.37 13.88
CA LEU A 368 -16.08 -22.71 13.49
C LEU A 368 -16.03 -22.90 11.97
N SER A 369 -16.38 -21.86 11.20
CA SER A 369 -16.21 -21.88 9.75
C SER A 369 -14.75 -22.06 9.33
N ALA A 370 -13.80 -21.47 10.06
CA ALA A 370 -12.38 -21.67 9.79
C ALA A 370 -11.89 -23.08 10.16
N ILE A 371 -12.41 -23.64 11.25
CA ILE A 371 -12.13 -25.01 11.68
C ILE A 371 -12.62 -26.01 10.64
N GLU A 372 -13.84 -25.83 10.11
CA GLU A 372 -14.41 -26.68 9.06
C GLU A 372 -13.52 -26.72 7.80
N ALA A 373 -12.93 -25.57 7.44
CA ALA A 373 -11.99 -25.44 6.34
C ALA A 373 -10.61 -26.10 6.59
N GLY A 374 -10.32 -26.48 7.85
CA GLY A 374 -9.11 -27.19 8.25
C GLY A 374 -8.10 -26.39 9.04
N ALA A 375 -8.49 -25.25 9.63
CA ALA A 375 -7.62 -24.45 10.46
C ALA A 375 -7.19 -25.21 11.73
N THR A 376 -5.91 -25.09 12.12
CA THR A 376 -5.36 -25.67 13.35
C THR A 376 -5.03 -24.62 14.40
N ALA A 377 -4.80 -23.37 14.00
CA ALA A 377 -4.54 -22.27 14.92
C ALA A 377 -5.11 -20.94 14.40
N VAL A 378 -5.40 -20.02 15.31
CA VAL A 378 -6.00 -18.71 15.00
C VAL A 378 -5.32 -17.58 15.75
N ILE A 379 -5.10 -16.44 15.09
CA ILE A 379 -4.63 -15.19 15.68
C ILE A 379 -5.66 -14.09 15.43
N GLN A 380 -6.00 -13.36 16.49
CA GLN A 380 -6.96 -12.26 16.44
C GLN A 380 -6.65 -11.23 17.53
N PRO A 381 -7.26 -10.04 17.53
CA PRO A 381 -7.01 -9.04 18.57
C PRO A 381 -7.53 -9.42 19.95
N GLY A 382 -8.68 -10.11 20.03
CA GLY A 382 -9.46 -10.23 21.26
C GLY A 382 -10.21 -8.93 21.61
N GLY A 383 -10.92 -8.94 22.74
CA GLY A 383 -11.70 -7.80 23.23
C GLY A 383 -13.21 -7.92 23.01
N SER A 384 -13.73 -9.10 22.64
CA SER A 384 -15.18 -9.33 22.59
C SER A 384 -15.75 -9.55 23.99
N MET A 385 -17.00 -9.11 24.22
CA MET A 385 -17.75 -9.53 25.41
C MET A 385 -17.97 -11.05 25.47
N ARG A 386 -17.78 -11.75 24.34
CA ARG A 386 -17.95 -13.20 24.19
C ARG A 386 -16.64 -13.93 23.89
N ASP A 387 -15.49 -13.36 24.25
CA ASP A 387 -14.21 -14.03 24.03
C ASP A 387 -14.17 -15.41 24.70
N ASP A 388 -14.74 -15.56 25.90
CA ASP A 388 -14.81 -16.84 26.61
C ASP A 388 -15.56 -17.92 25.81
N ASP A 389 -16.67 -17.57 25.14
CA ASP A 389 -17.42 -18.50 24.28
C ASP A 389 -16.57 -18.96 23.08
N VAL A 390 -15.83 -18.03 22.47
CA VAL A 390 -14.97 -18.28 21.31
C VAL A 390 -13.74 -19.12 21.70
N ILE A 391 -13.14 -18.84 22.85
CA ILE A 391 -12.02 -19.62 23.42
C ILE A 391 -12.49 -21.03 23.77
N ALA A 392 -13.66 -21.17 24.41
CA ALA A 392 -14.23 -22.48 24.72
C ALA A 392 -14.50 -23.31 23.46
N ALA A 393 -14.99 -22.68 22.38
CA ALA A 393 -15.17 -23.34 21.09
C ALA A 393 -13.84 -23.79 20.46
N ALA A 394 -12.79 -22.96 20.55
CA ALA A 394 -11.44 -23.33 20.10
C ALA A 394 -10.88 -24.53 20.89
N ASP A 395 -10.97 -24.48 22.23
CA ASP A 395 -10.54 -25.57 23.11
C ASP A 395 -11.27 -26.88 22.80
N ALA A 396 -12.59 -26.83 22.58
CA ALA A 396 -13.40 -28.00 22.26
C ALA A 396 -12.97 -28.69 20.94
N HIS A 397 -12.38 -27.94 20.01
CA HIS A 397 -11.88 -28.44 18.73
C HIS A 397 -10.35 -28.60 18.70
N GLY A 398 -9.66 -28.41 19.82
CA GLY A 398 -8.21 -28.52 19.91
C GLY A 398 -7.46 -27.46 19.10
N ILE A 399 -8.04 -26.27 18.91
CA ILE A 399 -7.46 -25.16 18.17
C ILE A 399 -6.62 -24.30 19.09
N ALA A 400 -5.41 -23.94 18.64
CA ALA A 400 -4.59 -22.95 19.34
C ALA A 400 -5.07 -21.53 18.99
N MET A 401 -5.21 -20.65 19.97
CA MET A 401 -5.64 -19.27 19.77
C MET A 401 -4.68 -18.29 20.43
N VAL A 402 -4.34 -17.23 19.68
CA VAL A 402 -3.43 -16.16 20.09
C VAL A 402 -4.15 -14.81 20.01
N PHE A 403 -4.09 -14.04 21.08
CA PHE A 403 -4.57 -12.66 21.14
C PHE A 403 -3.41 -11.67 20.95
N THR A 404 -3.64 -10.63 20.14
CA THR A 404 -2.65 -9.57 19.86
C THR A 404 -2.91 -8.27 20.61
N GLY A 405 -4.15 -8.02 21.06
CA GLY A 405 -4.56 -6.74 21.64
C GLY A 405 -4.64 -5.56 20.65
N VAL A 406 -4.31 -5.76 19.38
CA VAL A 406 -4.25 -4.71 18.35
C VAL A 406 -5.14 -5.09 17.18
N ARG A 407 -6.03 -4.18 16.77
CA ARG A 407 -6.96 -4.37 15.63
C ARG A 407 -6.46 -3.60 14.42
N HIS A 408 -6.41 -4.24 13.25
CA HIS A 408 -6.01 -3.62 11.99
C HIS A 408 -7.19 -3.48 11.02
N PHE A 409 -8.19 -2.67 11.38
CA PHE A 409 -9.37 -2.48 10.54
C PHE A 409 -9.08 -1.51 9.37
N ARG A 410 -9.45 -1.90 8.14
CA ARG A 410 -9.21 -1.12 6.93
C ARG A 410 -10.44 -1.10 6.02
N HIS A 411 -10.92 0.11 5.68
CA HIS A 411 -12.01 0.32 4.71
C HIS A 411 -11.54 0.24 3.28
#